data_AF-A0A2M9FWP3-F1
#
_entry.id   AF-A0A2M9FWP3-F1
#
_cell.length_a   1.000
_cell.length_b   1.000
_cell.length_c   1.000
_cell.angle_alpha   90.00
_cell.angle_beta   90.00
_cell.angle_gamma   90.00
#
_symmetry.space_group_name_H-M   'P 1'
#
loop_
_entity.id
_entity.type
_entity.pdbx_description
1 polymer ?
#
loop_
_entity_poly.entity_id
_entity_poly.type
_entity_poly.pdbx_seq_one_letter_code
_entity_poly.pdbx_strand_id
1 'polypeptide(L)'
;MGDTPFMRAAGRIGTDNIQVHSARLRQLDETYKSFGVFETLLKFYIREKWVPFKNAIEKRFGGTVVSDEMQDRNAALYNAIAVMMWPFARPGQASDDIEQYMDVQLYLAQTHKPAFHAFIDEILKTEFLKNLQVACLGIYPRILKAELPLRPALFLDFDVEYQNKAIPMRVSTDQFDTFKDLYKDIAEIISRQFVLVAGLNNLLKRGDHNAFKPGIGLTKSGRDRTPKNLHAFTDIPFGQKDDFIDDNWFAFGDQAADNQLRNAIAHFKTDYDDVSQKIIYYPRKEGMRQDKSEEIHFLEFMRRVLIAYREMNRLHQLIKSLFYYHYLIHVAENAG
;
A
#
# COMPACT_ATOMS: atom_id res chain seq x y z
N MET A 1 16.68 -41.49 3.08
CA MET A 1 17.44 -40.23 2.98
C MET A 1 16.65 -39.16 3.72
N GLY A 2 17.29 -38.32 4.53
CA GLY A 2 16.59 -37.25 5.23
C GLY A 2 16.38 -36.04 4.32
N ASP A 3 15.17 -35.49 4.31
CA ASP A 3 14.87 -34.29 3.52
C ASP A 3 15.65 -33.09 4.06
N THR A 4 16.33 -32.39 3.16
CA THR A 4 16.96 -31.09 3.47
C THR A 4 15.88 -30.05 3.79
N PRO A 5 16.21 -28.96 4.52
CA PRO A 5 15.26 -27.87 4.77
C PRO A 5 14.64 -27.31 3.48
N PHE A 6 15.41 -27.23 2.40
CA PHE A 6 14.92 -26.84 1.08
C PHE A 6 13.91 -27.84 0.52
N MET A 7 14.20 -29.15 0.58
CA MET A 7 13.28 -30.20 0.11
C MET A 7 11.97 -30.21 0.89
N ARG A 8 12.01 -29.96 2.21
CA ARG A 8 10.79 -29.84 3.03
C ARG A 8 9.98 -28.60 2.68
N ALA A 9 10.64 -27.44 2.54
CA ALA A 9 9.97 -26.20 2.14
C ALA A 9 9.35 -26.32 0.75
N ALA A 10 10.09 -26.89 -0.20
CA ALA A 10 9.63 -27.20 -1.54
C ALA A 10 8.40 -28.13 -1.53
N GLY A 11 8.48 -29.23 -0.79
CA GLY A 11 7.36 -30.16 -0.64
C GLY A 11 6.10 -29.52 -0.03
N ARG A 12 6.27 -28.52 0.83
CA ARG A 12 5.16 -27.84 1.53
C ARG A 12 4.30 -26.97 0.62
N ILE A 13 4.92 -26.25 -0.31
CA ILE A 13 4.19 -25.33 -1.19
C ILE A 13 3.90 -25.93 -2.57
N GLY A 14 4.53 -27.06 -2.92
CA GLY A 14 4.35 -27.73 -4.21
C GLY A 14 5.15 -27.11 -5.36
N THR A 15 5.35 -27.89 -6.42
CA THR A 15 6.25 -27.56 -7.54
C THR A 15 5.87 -26.28 -8.27
N ASP A 16 4.58 -26.04 -8.53
CA ASP A 16 4.10 -24.88 -9.29
C ASP A 16 4.40 -23.57 -8.53
N ASN A 17 4.15 -23.55 -7.22
CA ASN A 17 4.42 -22.38 -6.38
C ASN A 17 5.93 -22.11 -6.23
N ILE A 18 6.77 -23.15 -6.22
CA ILE A 18 8.23 -22.98 -6.27
C ILE A 18 8.66 -22.31 -7.57
N GLN A 19 8.06 -22.68 -8.71
CA GLN A 19 8.39 -22.07 -10.00
C GLN A 19 8.03 -20.59 -10.00
N VAL A 20 6.83 -20.22 -9.50
CA VAL A 20 6.42 -18.82 -9.36
C VAL A 20 7.36 -18.06 -8.42
N HIS A 21 7.70 -18.64 -7.26
CA HIS A 21 8.64 -18.03 -6.31
C HIS A 21 10.03 -17.84 -6.94
N SER A 22 10.54 -18.85 -7.65
CA SER A 22 11.84 -18.80 -8.34
C SER A 22 11.86 -17.73 -9.43
N ALA A 23 10.75 -17.56 -10.17
CA ALA A 23 10.61 -16.50 -11.17
C ALA A 23 10.68 -15.10 -10.52
N ARG A 24 10.04 -14.91 -9.36
CA ARG A 24 10.15 -13.65 -8.60
C ARG A 24 11.59 -13.36 -8.17
N LEU A 25 12.28 -14.36 -7.63
CA LEU A 25 13.67 -14.19 -7.18
C LEU A 25 14.60 -13.86 -8.35
N ARG A 26 14.46 -14.54 -9.50
CA ARG A 26 15.21 -14.23 -10.71
C ARG A 26 14.95 -12.81 -11.18
N GLN A 27 13.68 -12.38 -11.18
CA GLN A 27 13.34 -11.01 -11.54
C GLN A 27 13.98 -10.01 -10.56
N LEU A 28 14.00 -10.27 -9.26
CA LEU A 28 14.69 -9.38 -8.30
C LEU A 28 16.18 -9.25 -8.62
N ASP A 29 16.85 -10.36 -8.94
CA ASP A 29 18.27 -10.35 -9.32
C ASP A 29 18.53 -9.56 -10.61
N GLU A 30 17.64 -9.65 -11.59
CA GLU A 30 17.71 -8.88 -12.83
C GLU A 30 17.45 -7.39 -12.59
N THR A 31 16.42 -7.10 -11.79
CA THR A 31 15.93 -5.75 -11.51
C THR A 31 16.92 -4.96 -10.66
N TYR A 32 17.72 -5.63 -9.82
CA TYR A 32 18.76 -5.01 -8.98
C TYR A 32 19.68 -4.06 -9.76
N LYS A 33 20.02 -4.41 -11.01
CA LYS A 33 20.88 -3.60 -11.90
C LYS A 33 20.27 -2.24 -12.25
N SER A 34 18.94 -2.13 -12.18
CA SER A 34 18.17 -0.95 -12.55
C SER A 34 17.65 -0.16 -11.35
N PHE A 35 17.94 -0.56 -10.11
CA PHE A 35 17.41 0.09 -8.89
C PHE A 35 17.77 1.58 -8.80
N GLY A 36 19.05 1.94 -8.96
CA GLY A 36 19.48 3.33 -8.88
C GLY A 36 18.91 4.20 -10.01
N VAL A 37 18.73 3.61 -11.19
CA VAL A 37 18.10 4.27 -12.33
C VAL A 37 16.62 4.49 -12.07
N PHE A 38 15.92 3.50 -11.52
CA PHE A 38 14.51 3.62 -11.15
C PHE A 38 14.28 4.67 -10.07
N GLU A 39 15.10 4.69 -9.02
CA GLU A 39 15.02 5.74 -7.99
C GLU A 39 15.19 7.14 -8.61
N THR A 40 16.07 7.27 -9.60
CA THR A 40 16.29 8.53 -10.33
C THR A 40 15.11 8.87 -11.24
N LEU A 41 14.54 7.89 -11.95
CA LEU A 41 13.34 8.05 -12.77
C LEU A 41 12.18 8.63 -11.95
N LEU A 42 11.93 8.07 -10.76
CA LEU A 42 10.89 8.56 -9.85
C LEU A 42 11.17 10.01 -9.42
N LYS A 43 12.42 10.36 -9.11
CA LYS A 43 12.81 11.75 -8.80
C LYS A 43 12.57 12.70 -9.97
N PHE A 44 12.83 12.27 -11.21
CA PHE A 44 12.53 13.08 -12.39
C PHE A 44 11.04 13.33 -12.54
N TYR A 45 10.21 12.29 -12.36
CA TYR A 45 8.76 12.44 -12.40
C TYR A 45 8.25 13.39 -11.31
N ILE A 46 8.65 13.19 -10.05
CA ILE A 46 8.23 14.01 -8.90
C ILE A 46 8.63 15.48 -9.08
N ARG A 47 9.81 15.73 -9.66
CA ARG A 47 10.33 17.09 -9.91
C ARG A 47 9.93 17.65 -11.28
N GLU A 48 9.03 16.96 -11.98
CA GLU A 48 8.50 17.38 -13.28
C GLU A 48 9.59 17.62 -14.34
N LYS A 49 10.68 16.84 -14.26
CA LYS A 49 11.78 16.87 -15.22
C LYS A 49 11.46 15.92 -16.38
N TRP A 50 10.61 16.35 -17.30
CA TRP A 50 10.04 15.49 -18.34
C TRP A 50 11.03 14.98 -19.38
N VAL A 51 11.96 15.81 -19.84
CA VAL A 51 12.99 15.39 -20.80
C VAL A 51 13.85 14.24 -20.25
N PRO A 52 14.47 14.35 -19.06
CA PRO A 52 15.23 13.22 -18.50
C PRO A 52 14.34 12.05 -18.07
N PHE A 53 13.09 12.28 -17.67
CA PHE A 53 12.11 11.21 -17.41
C PHE A 53 11.86 10.35 -18.67
N LYS A 54 11.49 10.97 -19.79
CA LYS A 54 11.25 10.28 -21.07
C LYS A 54 12.48 9.50 -21.53
N ASN A 55 13.64 10.15 -21.52
CA ASN A 55 14.91 9.50 -21.87
C ASN A 55 15.21 8.29 -21.00
N ALA A 56 14.89 8.33 -19.70
CA ALA A 56 15.09 7.21 -18.80
C ALA A 56 14.13 6.05 -19.11
N ILE A 57 12.84 6.33 -19.37
CA ILE A 57 11.85 5.32 -19.79
C ILE A 57 12.33 4.58 -21.05
N GLU A 58 12.66 5.30 -22.11
CA GLU A 58 13.01 4.74 -23.42
C GLU A 58 14.31 3.93 -23.37
N LYS A 59 15.35 4.46 -22.71
CA LYS A 59 16.70 3.84 -22.74
C LYS A 59 16.90 2.73 -21.71
N ARG A 60 16.05 2.64 -20.69
CA ARG A 60 16.30 1.78 -19.51
C ARG A 60 15.13 0.88 -19.13
N PHE A 61 13.91 1.23 -19.52
CA PHE A 61 12.71 0.44 -19.22
C PHE A 61 12.00 -0.08 -20.48
N GLY A 62 12.53 0.22 -21.68
CA GLY A 62 12.00 -0.28 -22.95
C GLY A 62 10.58 0.18 -23.27
N GLY A 63 10.09 1.21 -22.57
CA GLY A 63 8.78 1.81 -22.79
C GLY A 63 8.86 3.04 -23.69
N THR A 64 7.71 3.54 -24.11
CA THR A 64 7.59 4.78 -24.87
C THR A 64 6.67 5.74 -24.13
N VAL A 65 7.03 7.03 -24.09
CA VAL A 65 6.11 8.07 -23.65
C VAL A 65 5.43 8.64 -24.90
N VAL A 66 4.17 8.24 -25.13
CA VAL A 66 3.47 8.46 -26.40
C VAL A 66 3.32 9.94 -26.74
N SER A 67 3.08 10.80 -25.74
CA SER A 67 2.98 12.24 -25.92
C SER A 67 3.49 13.03 -24.71
N ASP A 68 3.36 14.36 -24.75
CA ASP A 68 3.64 15.24 -23.62
C ASP A 68 2.50 15.35 -22.61
N GLU A 69 1.37 14.70 -22.87
CA GLU A 69 0.21 14.72 -21.99
C GLU A 69 0.43 13.90 -20.70
N MET A 70 -0.24 14.31 -19.62
CA MET A 70 -0.04 13.70 -18.30
C MET A 70 -0.54 12.24 -18.24
N GLN A 71 -1.59 11.88 -18.97
CA GLN A 71 -2.07 10.50 -19.07
C GLN A 71 -1.01 9.54 -19.64
N ASP A 72 -0.20 10.00 -20.60
CA ASP A 72 0.84 9.19 -21.24
C ASP A 72 2.11 9.13 -20.38
N ARG A 73 2.45 10.24 -19.71
CA ARG A 73 3.52 10.25 -18.70
C ARG A 73 3.18 9.32 -17.53
N ASN A 74 1.92 9.32 -17.08
CA ASN A 74 1.44 8.39 -16.06
C ASN A 74 1.50 6.94 -16.55
N ALA A 75 1.06 6.67 -17.78
CA ALA A 75 1.12 5.32 -18.35
C ALA A 75 2.56 4.77 -18.30
N ALA A 76 3.52 5.57 -18.77
CA ALA A 76 4.93 5.22 -18.74
C ALA A 76 5.47 5.00 -17.31
N LEU A 77 5.12 5.88 -16.37
CA LEU A 77 5.51 5.73 -14.95
C LEU A 77 4.98 4.42 -14.37
N TYR A 78 3.69 4.16 -14.49
CA TYR A 78 3.06 2.98 -13.88
C TYR A 78 3.51 1.68 -14.56
N ASN A 79 3.86 1.70 -15.85
CA ASN A 79 4.50 0.57 -16.52
C ASN A 79 5.89 0.29 -15.92
N ALA A 80 6.72 1.32 -15.71
CA ALA A 80 8.02 1.13 -15.07
C ALA A 80 7.88 0.61 -13.63
N ILE A 81 6.90 1.11 -12.86
CA ILE A 81 6.59 0.60 -11.51
C ILE A 81 6.18 -0.87 -11.59
N ALA A 82 5.28 -1.25 -12.51
CA ALA A 82 4.82 -2.62 -12.67
C ALA A 82 5.97 -3.59 -12.93
N VAL A 83 6.89 -3.24 -13.84
CA VAL A 83 8.09 -4.04 -14.15
C VAL A 83 8.98 -4.21 -12.92
N MET A 84 9.26 -3.11 -12.21
CA MET A 84 10.18 -3.11 -11.07
C MET A 84 9.60 -3.80 -9.83
N MET A 85 8.29 -3.71 -9.64
CA MET A 85 7.63 -4.08 -8.39
C MET A 85 6.80 -5.35 -8.47
N TRP A 86 6.62 -5.94 -9.66
CA TRP A 86 5.92 -7.22 -9.85
C TRP A 86 6.38 -8.33 -8.89
N PRO A 87 7.69 -8.49 -8.55
CA PRO A 87 8.11 -9.53 -7.62
C PRO A 87 7.43 -9.44 -6.24
N PHE A 88 7.05 -8.22 -5.83
CA PHE A 88 6.39 -7.94 -4.56
C PHE A 88 4.86 -7.92 -4.65
N ALA A 89 4.28 -7.96 -5.86
CA ALA A 89 2.84 -8.01 -6.03
C ALA A 89 2.27 -9.34 -5.52
N ARG A 90 1.02 -9.36 -5.04
CA ARG A 90 0.35 -10.63 -4.73
C ARG A 90 -0.05 -11.33 -6.03
N PRO A 91 0.14 -12.66 -6.17
CA PRO A 91 -0.30 -13.36 -7.38
C PRO A 91 -1.81 -13.22 -7.56
N GLY A 92 -2.26 -12.91 -8.78
CA GLY A 92 -3.67 -12.97 -9.16
C GLY A 92 -4.61 -11.85 -8.67
N GLN A 93 -4.16 -10.90 -7.83
CA GLN A 93 -5.08 -9.94 -7.19
C GLN A 93 -5.25 -8.60 -7.94
N ALA A 94 -4.38 -8.27 -8.90
CA ALA A 94 -4.34 -6.91 -9.45
C ALA A 94 -5.49 -6.55 -10.41
N SER A 95 -6.12 -7.53 -11.08
CA SER A 95 -7.22 -7.27 -12.04
C SER A 95 -8.50 -6.84 -11.32
N ASP A 96 -8.90 -7.59 -10.30
CA ASP A 96 -10.20 -7.46 -9.66
C ASP A 96 -10.32 -6.12 -8.92
N ASP A 97 -9.23 -5.68 -8.31
CA ASP A 97 -9.15 -4.36 -7.66
C ASP A 97 -9.35 -3.23 -8.67
N ILE A 98 -8.71 -3.32 -9.84
CA ILE A 98 -8.78 -2.28 -10.87
C ILE A 98 -10.18 -2.20 -11.46
N GLU A 99 -10.80 -3.36 -11.73
CA GLU A 99 -12.19 -3.44 -12.18
C GLU A 99 -13.12 -2.79 -11.18
N GLN A 100 -12.98 -3.11 -9.88
CA GLN A 100 -13.78 -2.49 -8.84
C GLN A 100 -13.64 -0.96 -8.79
N TYR A 101 -12.41 -0.43 -8.90
CA TYR A 101 -12.20 1.02 -8.93
C TYR A 101 -12.87 1.69 -10.12
N MET A 102 -12.78 1.05 -11.30
CA MET A 102 -13.40 1.54 -12.51
C MET A 102 -14.92 1.53 -12.41
N ASP A 103 -15.51 0.45 -11.92
CA ASP A 103 -16.96 0.31 -11.77
C ASP A 103 -17.52 1.39 -10.84
N VAL A 104 -16.87 1.62 -9.70
CA VAL A 104 -17.26 2.69 -8.76
C VAL A 104 -17.19 4.06 -9.42
N GLN A 105 -16.09 4.37 -10.11
CA GLN A 105 -15.91 5.69 -10.74
C GLN A 105 -16.88 5.92 -11.90
N LEU A 106 -17.11 4.90 -12.74
CA LEU A 106 -18.07 4.96 -13.84
C LEU A 106 -19.50 5.13 -13.32
N TYR A 107 -19.87 4.38 -12.28
CA TYR A 107 -21.17 4.53 -11.64
C TYR A 107 -21.36 5.96 -11.09
N LEU A 108 -20.37 6.50 -10.38
CA LEU A 108 -20.43 7.86 -9.84
C LEU A 108 -20.47 8.92 -10.94
N ALA A 109 -19.71 8.75 -12.02
CA ALA A 109 -19.72 9.63 -13.18
C ALA A 109 -21.06 9.62 -13.93
N GLN A 110 -21.83 8.54 -13.84
CA GLN A 110 -23.16 8.42 -14.46
C GLN A 110 -24.29 8.91 -13.55
N THR A 111 -24.21 8.62 -12.24
CA THR A 111 -25.33 8.81 -11.30
C THR A 111 -25.20 10.05 -10.42
N HIS A 112 -23.96 10.48 -10.12
CA HIS A 112 -23.66 11.57 -9.20
C HIS A 112 -22.63 12.54 -9.79
N LYS A 113 -22.65 12.71 -11.12
CA LYS A 113 -21.63 13.43 -11.89
C LYS A 113 -21.21 14.78 -11.28
N PRO A 114 -22.12 15.72 -10.94
CA PRO A 114 -21.71 17.01 -10.41
C PRO A 114 -20.99 16.90 -9.06
N ALA A 115 -21.45 16.00 -8.19
CA ALA A 115 -20.83 15.77 -6.88
C ALA A 115 -19.48 15.04 -7.01
N PHE A 116 -19.37 14.09 -7.93
CA PHE A 116 -18.11 13.41 -8.19
C PHE A 116 -17.06 14.37 -8.77
N HIS A 117 -17.46 15.24 -9.70
CA HIS A 117 -16.62 16.33 -10.22
C HIS A 117 -16.15 17.26 -9.09
N ALA A 118 -17.06 17.68 -8.21
CA ALA A 118 -16.71 18.52 -7.06
C ALA A 118 -15.69 17.85 -6.12
N PHE A 119 -15.82 16.53 -5.89
CA PHE A 119 -14.84 15.76 -5.12
C PHE A 119 -13.46 15.74 -5.80
N ILE A 120 -13.42 15.46 -7.12
CA ILE A 120 -12.17 15.47 -7.91
C ILE A 120 -11.50 16.84 -7.86
N ASP A 121 -12.27 17.91 -8.04
CA ASP A 121 -11.77 19.28 -7.97
C ASP A 121 -11.19 19.61 -6.58
N GLU A 122 -11.85 19.17 -5.50
CA GLU A 122 -11.35 19.39 -4.13
C GLU A 122 -10.00 18.70 -3.89
N ILE A 123 -9.88 17.41 -4.22
CA ILE A 123 -8.64 16.63 -3.97
C ILE A 123 -7.47 17.06 -4.87
N LEU A 124 -7.76 17.68 -6.02
CA LEU A 124 -6.74 18.26 -6.91
C LEU A 124 -6.35 19.66 -6.45
N LYS A 125 -7.33 20.54 -6.14
CA LYS A 125 -7.09 21.91 -5.68
C LYS A 125 -6.28 21.96 -4.38
N THR A 126 -6.48 20.99 -3.50
CA THR A 126 -5.73 20.85 -2.24
C THR A 126 -4.38 20.13 -2.41
N GLU A 127 -4.02 19.77 -3.64
CA GLU A 127 -2.88 18.91 -3.99
C GLU A 127 -2.88 17.55 -3.28
N PHE A 128 -3.99 17.15 -2.66
CA PHE A 128 -4.08 15.95 -1.85
C PHE A 128 -3.74 14.70 -2.65
N LEU A 129 -4.31 14.57 -3.86
CA LEU A 129 -4.09 13.42 -4.73
C LEU A 129 -2.62 13.33 -5.21
N LYS A 130 -2.03 14.46 -5.62
CA LYS A 130 -0.62 14.55 -6.03
C LYS A 130 0.33 14.23 -4.88
N ASN A 131 0.08 14.78 -3.70
CA ASN A 131 0.89 14.53 -2.51
C ASN A 131 0.82 13.06 -2.07
N LEU A 132 -0.33 12.40 -2.23
CA LEU A 132 -0.43 10.96 -1.99
C LEU A 132 0.38 10.15 -3.00
N GLN A 133 0.30 10.49 -4.29
CA GLN A 133 1.08 9.83 -5.33
C GLN A 133 2.57 9.94 -5.02
N VAL A 134 3.08 11.15 -4.75
CA VAL A 134 4.49 11.38 -4.41
C VAL A 134 4.93 10.57 -3.19
N ALA A 135 4.08 10.48 -2.16
CA ALA A 135 4.37 9.66 -0.98
C ALA A 135 4.47 8.17 -1.34
N CYS A 136 3.56 7.63 -2.16
CA CYS A 136 3.63 6.26 -2.66
C CYS A 136 4.91 6.02 -3.47
N LEU A 137 5.27 6.95 -4.35
CA LEU A 137 6.51 6.87 -5.15
C LEU A 137 7.76 6.83 -4.27
N GLY A 138 7.74 7.49 -3.11
CA GLY A 138 8.83 7.45 -2.12
C GLY A 138 9.03 6.08 -1.45
N ILE A 139 8.01 5.22 -1.42
CA ILE A 139 8.10 3.89 -0.80
C ILE A 139 8.79 2.87 -1.70
N TYR A 140 8.57 2.90 -3.02
CA TYR A 140 9.09 1.86 -3.92
C TYR A 140 10.61 1.63 -3.80
N PRO A 141 11.48 2.67 -3.81
CA PRO A 141 12.92 2.46 -3.63
C PRO A 141 13.28 1.84 -2.28
N ARG A 142 12.51 2.10 -1.22
CA ARG A 142 12.77 1.56 0.12
C ARG A 142 12.39 0.08 0.20
N ILE A 143 11.33 -0.34 -0.50
CA ILE A 143 10.99 -1.76 -0.65
C ILE A 143 12.07 -2.50 -1.44
N LEU A 144 12.57 -1.92 -2.54
CA LEU A 144 13.69 -2.50 -3.29
C LEU A 144 14.96 -2.62 -2.44
N LYS A 145 15.25 -1.65 -1.57
CA LYS A 145 16.37 -1.74 -0.61
C LYS A 145 16.15 -2.80 0.47
N ALA A 146 14.89 -3.13 0.78
CA ALA A 146 14.50 -4.19 1.70
C ALA A 146 14.36 -5.56 1.03
N GLU A 147 14.78 -5.74 -0.24
CA GLU A 147 14.51 -6.97 -0.99
C GLU A 147 15.07 -8.23 -0.33
N LEU A 148 16.32 -8.18 0.17
CA LEU A 148 16.98 -9.35 0.78
C LEU A 148 16.19 -9.91 1.97
N PRO A 149 15.82 -9.12 2.99
CA PRO A 149 14.98 -9.61 4.09
C PRO A 149 13.53 -9.88 3.70
N LEU A 150 13.05 -9.37 2.56
CA LEU A 150 11.74 -9.69 2.02
C LEU A 150 11.70 -11.00 1.22
N ARG A 151 12.82 -11.53 0.70
CA ARG A 151 12.83 -12.78 -0.08
C ARG A 151 12.19 -13.96 0.67
N PRO A 152 12.50 -14.22 1.96
CA PRO A 152 11.85 -15.29 2.70
C PRO A 152 10.36 -14.97 2.97
N ALA A 153 9.98 -13.70 3.12
CA ALA A 153 8.58 -13.31 3.27
C ALA A 153 7.76 -13.56 1.99
N LEU A 154 8.36 -13.41 0.81
CA LEU A 154 7.74 -13.74 -0.47
C LEU A 154 7.46 -15.25 -0.63
N PHE A 155 8.23 -16.10 0.04
CA PHE A 155 7.98 -17.54 0.06
C PHE A 155 6.70 -17.87 0.84
N LEU A 156 6.45 -17.14 1.93
CA LEU A 156 5.28 -17.33 2.80
C LEU A 156 3.95 -17.03 2.12
N ASP A 157 3.93 -16.42 0.92
CA ASP A 157 2.72 -16.27 0.11
C ASP A 157 2.10 -17.63 -0.27
N PHE A 158 2.93 -18.67 -0.36
CA PHE A 158 2.53 -20.00 -0.83
C PHE A 158 2.38 -21.01 0.30
N ASP A 159 2.75 -20.62 1.52
CA ASP A 159 2.76 -21.49 2.69
C ASP A 159 1.52 -21.24 3.56
N VAL A 160 0.42 -21.87 3.19
CA VAL A 160 -0.88 -21.73 3.87
C VAL A 160 -0.80 -22.20 5.33
N GLU A 161 0.01 -23.21 5.61
CA GLU A 161 0.17 -23.76 6.96
C GLU A 161 1.01 -22.87 7.88
N TYR A 162 1.89 -22.03 7.33
CA TYR A 162 2.66 -21.07 8.13
C TYR A 162 1.77 -20.09 8.87
N GLN A 163 0.59 -19.73 8.33
CA GLN A 163 -0.36 -18.86 9.02
C GLN A 163 -0.77 -19.40 10.40
N ASN A 164 -0.68 -20.71 10.62
CA ASN A 164 -1.10 -21.38 11.86
C ASN A 164 0.06 -21.83 12.76
N LYS A 165 1.33 -21.73 12.31
CA LYS A 165 2.52 -22.16 13.06
C LYS A 165 3.73 -21.31 12.67
N ALA A 166 4.06 -20.30 13.47
CA ALA A 166 5.27 -19.51 13.28
C ALA A 166 6.51 -20.39 13.46
N ILE A 167 7.25 -20.62 12.37
CA ILE A 167 8.55 -21.29 12.41
C ILE A 167 9.62 -20.19 12.36
N PRO A 168 10.57 -20.16 13.31
CA PRO A 168 11.64 -19.16 13.29
C PRO A 168 12.59 -19.44 12.11
N MET A 169 12.38 -18.76 10.98
CA MET A 169 13.38 -18.65 9.92
C MET A 169 14.23 -17.41 10.18
N ARG A 170 15.55 -17.61 10.27
CA ARG A 170 16.49 -16.54 10.63
C ARG A 170 16.95 -15.77 9.39
N VAL A 171 16.88 -14.45 9.45
CA VAL A 171 17.31 -13.51 8.40
C VAL A 171 18.38 -12.59 8.97
N SER A 172 19.64 -12.77 8.59
CA SER A 172 20.75 -11.96 9.12
C SER A 172 20.63 -10.49 8.71
N THR A 173 20.08 -9.62 9.56
CA THR A 173 20.06 -8.16 9.31
C THR A 173 20.08 -7.33 10.60
N ASP A 174 21.02 -6.38 10.67
CA ASP A 174 21.13 -5.37 11.74
C ASP A 174 20.30 -4.10 11.43
N GLN A 175 19.18 -4.25 10.73
CA GLN A 175 18.44 -3.11 10.15
C GLN A 175 16.97 -3.04 10.61
N PHE A 176 16.64 -3.64 11.75
CA PHE A 176 15.27 -3.65 12.26
C PHE A 176 14.66 -2.25 12.32
N ASP A 177 15.37 -1.25 12.83
CA ASP A 177 14.87 0.13 12.92
C ASP A 177 14.53 0.73 11.55
N THR A 178 15.32 0.46 10.51
CA THR A 178 15.04 0.91 9.14
C THR A 178 13.73 0.32 8.61
N PHE A 179 13.47 -0.96 8.87
CA PHE A 179 12.25 -1.63 8.43
C PHE A 179 11.03 -1.25 9.28
N LYS A 180 11.26 -0.96 10.56
CA LYS A 180 10.29 -0.38 11.48
C LYS A 180 9.77 0.97 10.97
N ASP A 181 10.69 1.87 10.59
CA ASP A 181 10.35 3.16 10.03
C ASP A 181 9.65 3.03 8.67
N LEU A 182 10.11 2.11 7.82
CA LEU A 182 9.43 1.78 6.56
C LEU A 182 7.97 1.33 6.79
N TYR A 183 7.73 0.43 7.74
CA TYR A 183 6.39 -0.03 8.07
C TYR A 183 5.50 1.12 8.56
N LYS A 184 6.03 1.98 9.44
CA LYS A 184 5.33 3.15 9.96
C LYS A 184 4.92 4.11 8.85
N ASP A 185 5.84 4.44 7.95
CA ASP A 185 5.59 5.36 6.85
C ASP A 185 4.55 4.80 5.87
N ILE A 186 4.61 3.50 5.58
CA ILE A 186 3.59 2.81 4.77
C ILE A 186 2.21 2.92 5.44
N ALA A 187 2.11 2.63 6.74
CA ALA A 187 0.85 2.69 7.47
C ALA A 187 0.26 4.12 7.52
N GLU A 188 1.12 5.15 7.60
CA GLU A 188 0.70 6.54 7.51
C GLU A 188 0.18 6.91 6.11
N ILE A 189 0.83 6.42 5.06
CA ILE A 189 0.37 6.63 3.68
C ILE A 189 -1.00 5.96 3.47
N ILE A 190 -1.18 4.71 3.91
CA ILE A 190 -2.47 4.00 3.82
C ILE A 190 -3.56 4.78 4.56
N SER A 191 -3.27 5.27 5.78
CA SER A 191 -4.19 6.11 6.56
C SER A 191 -4.73 7.31 5.77
N ARG A 192 -3.85 7.96 4.99
CA ARG A 192 -4.21 9.09 4.15
C ARG A 192 -4.91 8.64 2.87
N GLN A 193 -4.49 7.55 2.24
CA GLN A 193 -5.17 6.98 1.07
C GLN A 193 -6.62 6.58 1.38
N PHE A 194 -6.89 6.14 2.61
CA PHE A 194 -8.23 5.73 3.04
C PHE A 194 -9.25 6.87 3.08
N VAL A 195 -8.78 8.12 3.06
CA VAL A 195 -9.63 9.30 2.85
C VAL A 195 -10.29 9.27 1.46
N LEU A 196 -9.59 8.78 0.43
CA LEU A 196 -10.17 8.64 -0.92
C LEU A 196 -11.29 7.60 -0.93
N VAL A 197 -11.10 6.49 -0.22
CA VAL A 197 -12.12 5.44 -0.07
C VAL A 197 -13.36 5.99 0.63
N ALA A 198 -13.18 6.73 1.74
CA ALA A 198 -14.29 7.35 2.46
C ALA A 198 -15.04 8.37 1.60
N GLY A 199 -14.33 9.24 0.85
CA GLY A 199 -14.95 10.21 -0.06
C GLY A 199 -15.80 9.54 -1.13
N LEU A 200 -15.29 8.48 -1.76
CA LEU A 200 -16.04 7.69 -2.74
C LEU A 200 -17.21 6.95 -2.09
N ASN A 201 -17.04 6.40 -0.88
CA ASN A 201 -18.14 5.74 -0.15
C ASN A 201 -19.28 6.70 0.17
N ASN A 202 -18.95 7.90 0.65
CA ASN A 202 -19.92 8.94 0.96
C ASN A 202 -20.70 9.36 -0.30
N LEU A 203 -20.02 9.51 -1.45
CA LEU A 203 -20.67 9.75 -2.74
C LEU A 203 -21.61 8.60 -3.13
N LEU A 204 -21.15 7.34 -3.04
CA LEU A 204 -21.95 6.16 -3.38
C LEU A 204 -23.24 6.06 -2.55
N LYS A 205 -23.17 6.42 -1.27
CA LYS A 205 -24.29 6.24 -0.33
C LYS A 205 -25.21 7.46 -0.25
N ARG A 206 -24.69 8.67 -0.48
CA ARG A 206 -25.37 9.94 -0.14
C ARG A 206 -25.24 11.04 -1.19
N GLY A 207 -24.43 10.85 -2.22
CA GLY A 207 -24.22 11.85 -3.26
C GLY A 207 -23.42 13.09 -2.83
N ASP A 208 -22.75 13.05 -1.68
CA ASP A 208 -21.88 14.12 -1.17
C ASP A 208 -20.67 13.49 -0.48
N HIS A 209 -19.44 13.79 -0.94
CA HIS A 209 -18.21 13.21 -0.40
C HIS A 209 -17.93 13.62 1.06
N ASN A 210 -18.57 14.67 1.56
CA ASN A 210 -18.47 15.11 2.96
C ASN A 210 -19.52 14.49 3.88
N ALA A 211 -20.54 13.82 3.35
CA ALA A 211 -21.65 13.31 4.14
C ALA A 211 -21.35 11.93 4.73
N PHE A 212 -21.04 11.88 6.03
CA PHE A 212 -20.93 10.64 6.79
C PHE A 212 -22.30 10.18 7.32
N LYS A 213 -22.46 8.86 7.55
CA LYS A 213 -23.67 8.30 8.16
C LYS A 213 -23.90 8.89 9.57
N PRO A 214 -25.03 9.55 9.84
CA PRO A 214 -25.32 10.06 11.18
C PRO A 214 -25.30 8.95 12.22
N GLY A 215 -24.63 9.20 13.35
CA GLY A 215 -24.55 8.24 14.46
C GLY A 215 -23.67 7.02 14.20
N ILE A 216 -22.88 6.98 13.12
CA ILE A 216 -21.94 5.86 12.92
C ILE A 216 -20.85 5.84 14.00
N GLY A 217 -20.46 7.02 14.49
CA GLY A 217 -19.52 7.20 15.59
C GLY A 217 -20.16 7.22 16.98
N LEU A 218 -21.38 6.73 17.16
CA LEU A 218 -22.07 6.80 18.46
C LEU A 218 -21.38 5.89 19.48
N THR A 219 -20.82 6.50 20.51
CA THR A 219 -20.21 5.77 21.62
C THR A 219 -21.26 5.31 22.63
N LYS A 220 -20.91 4.31 23.47
CA LYS A 220 -21.77 3.84 24.57
C LYS A 220 -22.20 4.96 25.55
N SER A 221 -21.45 6.06 25.63
CA SER A 221 -21.78 7.22 26.45
C SER A 221 -22.70 8.23 25.76
N GLY A 222 -23.26 7.91 24.59
CA GLY A 222 -24.13 8.79 23.81
C GLY A 222 -23.42 9.92 23.07
N ARG A 223 -22.08 9.99 23.12
CA ARG A 223 -21.30 10.98 22.36
C ARG A 223 -21.12 10.49 20.93
N ASP A 224 -21.57 11.29 19.98
CA ASP A 224 -21.34 11.05 18.56
C ASP A 224 -19.97 11.61 18.15
N ARG A 225 -19.12 10.72 17.62
CA ARG A 225 -17.79 11.05 17.08
C ARG A 225 -17.77 11.03 15.55
N THR A 226 -18.93 10.96 14.92
CA THR A 226 -19.05 10.97 13.45
C THR A 226 -18.34 12.21 12.89
N PRO A 227 -17.45 12.05 11.89
CA PRO A 227 -16.76 13.16 11.25
C PRO A 227 -17.76 14.10 10.59
N LYS A 228 -17.52 15.41 10.74
CA LYS A 228 -18.39 16.42 10.15
C LYS A 228 -18.26 16.49 8.62
N ASN A 229 -17.09 16.14 8.10
CA ASN A 229 -16.73 16.20 6.70
C ASN A 229 -15.46 15.37 6.45
N LEU A 230 -15.05 15.29 5.18
CA LEU A 230 -13.91 14.47 4.78
C LEU A 230 -12.59 15.00 5.37
N HIS A 231 -12.48 16.31 5.54
CA HIS A 231 -11.33 16.94 6.20
C HIS A 231 -11.16 16.46 7.65
N ALA A 232 -12.24 16.48 8.44
CA ALA A 232 -12.24 15.97 9.81
C ALA A 232 -11.93 14.46 9.88
N PHE A 233 -12.29 13.69 8.85
CA PHE A 233 -11.95 12.27 8.75
C PHE A 233 -10.45 12.04 8.52
N THR A 234 -9.71 13.01 7.97
CA THR A 234 -8.26 12.88 7.80
C THR A 234 -7.53 12.70 9.13
N ASP A 235 -8.01 13.35 10.19
CA ASP A 235 -7.44 13.35 11.54
C ASP A 235 -7.79 12.11 12.38
N ILE A 236 -8.71 11.25 11.91
CA ILE A 236 -9.05 10.02 12.62
C ILE A 236 -7.84 9.07 12.62
N PRO A 237 -7.46 8.49 13.76
CA PRO A 237 -6.43 7.46 13.80
C PRO A 237 -6.78 6.30 12.86
N PHE A 238 -5.86 5.89 11.99
CA PHE A 238 -6.20 4.88 10.96
C PHE A 238 -6.83 3.59 11.49
N GLY A 239 -6.52 3.16 12.71
CA GLY A 239 -7.15 1.97 13.28
C GLY A 239 -8.62 2.12 13.66
N GLN A 240 -9.17 3.33 13.61
CA GLN A 240 -10.58 3.61 13.83
C GLN A 240 -11.27 4.06 12.55
N LYS A 241 -10.55 4.26 11.44
CA LYS A 241 -11.14 4.85 10.23
C LYS A 241 -12.22 3.97 9.61
N ASP A 242 -12.06 2.65 9.68
CA ASP A 242 -13.03 1.70 9.11
C ASP A 242 -14.37 1.77 9.86
N ASP A 243 -14.35 2.03 11.17
CA ASP A 243 -15.55 2.21 12.01
C ASP A 243 -16.44 3.38 11.55
N PHE A 244 -15.91 4.32 10.76
CA PHE A 244 -16.63 5.50 10.26
C PHE A 244 -17.02 5.39 8.78
N ILE A 245 -16.85 4.23 8.13
CA ILE A 245 -17.28 3.98 6.76
C ILE A 245 -18.39 2.92 6.76
N ASP A 246 -19.61 3.31 6.41
CA ASP A 246 -20.73 2.36 6.34
C ASP A 246 -20.74 1.59 5.03
N ASP A 247 -20.87 0.25 5.13
CA ASP A 247 -20.88 -0.70 4.02
C ASP A 247 -19.74 -0.42 3.02
N ASN A 248 -18.52 -0.46 3.55
CA ASN A 248 -17.31 -0.09 2.84
C ASN A 248 -17.18 -0.86 1.50
N TRP A 249 -17.11 -0.12 0.40
CA TRP A 249 -16.95 -0.69 -0.95
C TRP A 249 -15.54 -1.27 -1.17
N PHE A 250 -14.55 -0.87 -0.38
CA PHE A 250 -13.18 -1.33 -0.47
C PHE A 250 -12.83 -2.26 0.69
N ALA A 251 -12.43 -3.49 0.39
CA ALA A 251 -11.98 -4.46 1.39
C ALA A 251 -10.45 -4.48 1.49
N PHE A 252 -9.94 -4.17 2.68
CA PHE A 252 -8.54 -4.43 3.02
C PHE A 252 -8.24 -5.92 2.99
N GLY A 253 -7.04 -6.29 2.55
CA GLY A 253 -6.56 -7.65 2.72
C GLY A 253 -6.45 -8.03 4.20
N ASP A 254 -6.70 -9.30 4.52
CA ASP A 254 -6.48 -9.83 5.87
C ASP A 254 -5.10 -9.42 6.39
N GLN A 255 -5.03 -8.95 7.64
CA GLN A 255 -3.81 -8.51 8.34
C GLN A 255 -3.22 -7.15 7.92
N ALA A 256 -3.77 -6.47 6.91
CA ALA A 256 -3.35 -5.12 6.49
C ALA A 256 -3.64 -4.03 7.53
N ALA A 257 -4.78 -4.18 8.22
CA ALA A 257 -5.31 -3.26 9.21
C ALA A 257 -5.13 -3.81 10.64
N ASP A 258 -4.10 -4.65 10.89
CA ASP A 258 -3.82 -5.15 12.24
C ASP A 258 -3.37 -3.99 13.14
N ASN A 259 -4.36 -3.45 13.85
CA ASN A 259 -4.24 -2.30 14.71
C ASN A 259 -3.29 -2.54 15.90
N GLN A 260 -3.07 -3.78 16.32
CA GLN A 260 -2.28 -4.08 17.51
C GLN A 260 -0.79 -3.95 17.22
N LEU A 261 -0.30 -4.61 16.17
CA LEU A 261 1.11 -4.52 15.76
C LEU A 261 1.48 -3.09 15.36
N ARG A 262 0.58 -2.40 14.65
CA ARG A 262 0.76 -0.99 14.28
C ARG A 262 0.89 -0.08 15.50
N ASN A 263 -0.05 -0.17 16.45
CA ASN A 263 -0.03 0.70 17.64
C ASN A 263 1.20 0.47 18.49
N ALA A 264 1.68 -0.78 18.58
CA ALA A 264 2.88 -1.10 19.33
C ALA A 264 4.15 -0.57 18.67
N ILE A 265 4.31 -0.83 17.36
CA ILE A 265 5.51 -0.47 16.62
C ILE A 265 5.62 1.04 16.39
N ALA A 266 4.47 1.73 16.22
CA ALA A 266 4.45 3.16 15.95
C ALA A 266 4.69 4.04 17.19
N HIS A 267 4.50 3.51 18.41
CA HIS A 267 4.41 4.37 19.59
C HIS A 267 5.31 4.05 20.79
N PHE A 268 5.72 2.81 21.12
CA PHE A 268 6.47 2.57 22.38
C PHE A 268 7.46 1.40 22.30
N LYS A 269 8.73 1.68 22.65
CA LYS A 269 9.80 0.75 23.06
C LYS A 269 9.71 -0.67 22.46
N THR A 270 10.28 -0.84 21.28
CA THR A 270 10.53 -2.16 20.69
C THR A 270 11.94 -2.60 21.06
N ASP A 271 12.10 -3.76 21.65
CA ASP A 271 13.40 -4.39 21.86
C ASP A 271 13.59 -5.49 20.83
N TYR A 272 14.70 -5.45 20.09
CA TYR A 272 15.05 -6.46 19.10
C TYR A 272 16.27 -7.24 19.58
N ASP A 273 16.10 -8.55 19.71
CA ASP A 273 17.19 -9.50 19.95
C ASP A 273 17.65 -10.04 18.59
N ASP A 274 18.86 -9.66 18.18
CA ASP A 274 19.50 -10.02 16.91
C ASP A 274 19.85 -11.52 16.83
N VAL A 275 20.14 -12.15 17.98
CA VAL A 275 20.46 -13.57 18.09
C VAL A 275 19.22 -14.43 17.94
N SER A 276 18.15 -14.12 18.68
CA SER A 276 16.90 -14.89 18.65
C SER A 276 15.93 -14.43 17.55
N GLN A 277 16.17 -13.25 16.97
CA GLN A 277 15.32 -12.57 16.00
C GLN A 277 13.88 -12.36 16.47
N LYS A 278 13.76 -12.07 17.76
CA LYS A 278 12.50 -11.73 18.41
C LYS A 278 12.41 -10.23 18.56
N ILE A 279 11.26 -9.69 18.19
CA ILE A 279 10.88 -8.31 18.44
C ILE A 279 9.86 -8.36 19.58
N ILE A 280 10.22 -7.74 20.70
CA ILE A 280 9.36 -7.58 21.86
C ILE A 280 8.74 -6.20 21.78
N TYR A 281 7.42 -6.12 21.85
CA TYR A 281 6.69 -4.86 21.75
C TYR A 281 5.57 -4.75 22.78
N TYR A 282 5.20 -3.51 23.12
CA TYR A 282 4.22 -3.23 24.16
C TYR A 282 3.04 -2.48 23.55
N PRO A 283 1.96 -3.17 23.17
CA PRO A 283 0.85 -2.59 22.40
C PRO A 283 -0.02 -1.62 23.21
N ARG A 284 0.10 -1.62 24.54
CA ARG A 284 -0.72 -0.79 25.45
C ARG A 284 0.18 0.15 26.25
N LYS A 285 -0.24 1.43 26.35
CA LYS A 285 0.33 2.40 27.29
C LYS A 285 -0.14 2.06 28.71
N GLU A 286 0.60 1.21 29.43
CA GLU A 286 0.28 0.85 30.82
C GLU A 286 1.02 1.75 31.83
N GLY A 287 0.84 3.08 31.77
CA GLY A 287 1.33 4.00 32.84
C GLY A 287 2.79 3.75 33.27
N MET A 288 3.03 3.56 34.58
CA MET A 288 4.37 3.27 35.14
C MET A 288 4.79 1.79 35.11
N ARG A 289 3.97 0.85 34.62
CA ARG A 289 4.28 -0.59 34.58
C ARG A 289 4.05 -1.17 33.19
N GLN A 290 5.10 -1.61 32.52
CA GLN A 290 5.01 -2.27 31.20
C GLN A 290 4.90 -3.80 31.39
N ASP A 291 3.77 -4.29 31.90
CA ASP A 291 3.66 -5.71 32.33
C ASP A 291 3.20 -6.66 31.20
N LYS A 292 2.68 -6.16 30.07
CA LYS A 292 2.21 -6.97 28.94
C LYS A 292 2.97 -6.69 27.65
N SER A 293 3.99 -7.51 27.39
CA SER A 293 4.70 -7.58 26.12
C SER A 293 4.09 -8.63 25.18
N GLU A 294 4.15 -8.36 23.88
CA GLU A 294 3.92 -9.32 22.82
C GLU A 294 5.22 -9.59 22.05
N GLU A 295 5.33 -10.77 21.47
CA GLU A 295 6.51 -11.20 20.70
C GLU A 295 6.13 -11.47 19.25
N ILE A 296 6.95 -11.00 18.31
CA ILE A 296 6.86 -11.33 16.89
C ILE A 296 8.26 -11.66 16.36
N HIS A 297 8.36 -12.69 15.53
CA HIS A 297 9.62 -13.00 14.85
C HIS A 297 9.90 -12.01 13.74
N PHE A 298 11.18 -11.71 13.50
CA PHE A 298 11.60 -10.77 12.46
C PHE A 298 11.03 -11.09 11.07
N LEU A 299 11.02 -12.36 10.67
CA LEU A 299 10.40 -12.76 9.41
C LEU A 299 8.90 -12.43 9.35
N GLU A 300 8.17 -12.69 10.45
CA GLU A 300 6.75 -12.34 10.52
C GLU A 300 6.57 -10.83 10.44
N PHE A 301 7.45 -10.04 11.06
CA PHE A 301 7.46 -8.60 10.88
C PHE A 301 7.70 -8.18 9.42
N MET A 302 8.69 -8.77 8.73
CA MET A 302 8.93 -8.50 7.30
C MET A 302 7.75 -8.89 6.41
N ARG A 303 7.03 -9.97 6.75
CA ARG A 303 5.77 -10.33 6.10
C ARG A 303 4.71 -9.25 6.30
N ARG A 304 4.64 -8.63 7.48
CA ARG A 304 3.72 -7.50 7.76
C ARG A 304 4.10 -6.25 6.97
N VAL A 305 5.39 -5.97 6.79
CA VAL A 305 5.87 -4.91 5.87
C VAL A 305 5.40 -5.18 4.44
N LEU A 306 5.56 -6.40 3.95
CA LEU A 306 5.15 -6.80 2.61
C LEU A 306 3.64 -6.66 2.40
N ILE A 307 2.82 -7.11 3.36
CA ILE A 307 1.35 -6.99 3.31
C ILE A 307 0.95 -5.51 3.28
N ALA A 308 1.49 -4.69 4.19
CA ALA A 308 1.18 -3.26 4.21
C ALA A 308 1.60 -2.57 2.90
N TYR A 309 2.78 -2.88 2.37
CA TYR A 309 3.22 -2.36 1.06
C TYR A 309 2.23 -2.69 -0.05
N ARG A 310 1.74 -3.94 -0.10
CA ARG A 310 0.78 -4.37 -1.13
C ARG A 310 -0.50 -3.58 -1.06
N GLU A 311 -0.99 -3.29 0.14
CA GLU A 311 -2.23 -2.55 0.35
C GLU A 311 -2.07 -1.07 0.01
N MET A 312 -0.94 -0.47 0.38
CA MET A 312 -0.56 0.85 -0.12
C MET A 312 -0.51 0.88 -1.65
N ASN A 313 0.06 -0.15 -2.28
CA ASN A 313 0.14 -0.25 -3.73
C ASN A 313 -1.23 -0.48 -4.40
N ARG A 314 -2.14 -1.24 -3.78
CA ARG A 314 -3.54 -1.41 -4.23
C ARG A 314 -4.25 -0.05 -4.26
N LEU A 315 -4.15 0.71 -3.18
CA LEU A 315 -4.69 2.07 -3.09
C LEU A 315 -3.95 3.09 -3.99
N HIS A 316 -2.69 2.84 -4.34
CA HIS A 316 -2.00 3.64 -5.35
C HIS A 316 -2.55 3.40 -6.76
N GLN A 317 -3.10 2.22 -7.06
CA GLN A 317 -3.87 2.00 -8.30
C GLN A 317 -5.19 2.78 -8.31
N LEU A 318 -5.82 3.00 -7.14
CA LEU A 318 -6.96 3.92 -7.04
C LEU A 318 -6.54 5.38 -7.35
N ILE A 319 -5.40 5.82 -6.83
CA ILE A 319 -4.85 7.15 -7.16
C ILE A 319 -4.59 7.27 -8.67
N LYS A 320 -3.99 6.25 -9.27
CA LYS A 320 -3.80 6.15 -10.72
C LYS A 320 -5.12 6.33 -11.47
N SER A 321 -6.15 5.56 -11.12
CA SER A 321 -7.44 5.61 -11.83
C SER A 321 -8.14 6.96 -11.69
N LEU A 322 -8.08 7.59 -10.51
CA LEU A 322 -8.60 8.96 -10.31
C LEU A 322 -7.87 9.99 -11.19
N PHE A 323 -6.56 9.88 -11.36
CA PHE A 323 -5.83 10.72 -12.32
C PHE A 323 -6.27 10.48 -13.76
N TYR A 324 -6.47 9.23 -14.17
CA TYR A 324 -6.98 8.94 -15.52
C TYR A 324 -8.38 9.48 -15.74
N TYR A 325 -9.27 9.33 -14.76
CA TYR A 325 -10.60 9.94 -14.81
C TYR A 325 -10.50 11.45 -14.99
N HIS A 326 -9.63 12.11 -14.22
CA HIS A 326 -9.39 13.54 -14.36
C HIS A 326 -8.92 13.93 -15.77
N TYR A 327 -7.85 13.31 -16.27
CA TYR A 327 -7.25 13.69 -17.55
C TYR A 327 -8.10 13.34 -18.77
N LEU A 328 -8.81 12.20 -18.73
CA LEU A 328 -9.53 11.68 -19.89
C LEU A 328 -11.00 12.07 -19.95
N ILE A 329 -11.62 12.36 -18.80
CA ILE A 329 -13.06 12.63 -18.70
C ILE A 329 -13.27 14.04 -18.16
N HIS A 330 -12.84 14.33 -16.93
CA HIS A 330 -13.15 15.60 -16.27
C HIS A 330 -12.60 16.83 -16.99
N VAL A 331 -11.34 16.80 -17.42
CA VAL A 331 -10.72 17.92 -18.17
C VAL A 331 -11.32 18.07 -19.56
N ALA A 332 -11.55 16.95 -20.26
CA ALA A 332 -12.10 16.94 -21.61
C ALA A 332 -13.50 17.59 -21.65
N GLU A 333 -14.31 17.38 -20.61
CA GLU A 333 -15.65 17.92 -20.52
C GLU A 333 -15.71 19.39 -20.06
N ASN A 334 -14.67 19.89 -19.37
CA ASN A 334 -14.56 21.30 -18.99
C ASN A 334 -13.90 22.18 -20.06
N ALA A 335 -13.34 21.56 -21.11
CA ALA A 335 -12.69 22.24 -22.24
C ALA A 335 -13.64 22.48 -23.44
N GLY A 336 -14.86 21.94 -23.40
CA GLY A 336 -15.93 22.19 -24.36
C GLY A 336 -17.01 23.08 -23.77
#